data_AF-A0A1F6CNS9-F1
#
_entry.id   AF-A0A1F6CNS9-F1
#
_cell.length_a   1.000
_cell.length_b   1.000
_cell.length_c   1.000
_cell.angle_alpha   90.00
_cell.angle_beta   90.00
_cell.angle_gamma   90.00
#
_symmetry.space_group_name_H-M   'P 1'
#
loop_
_entity.id
_entity.type
_entity.pdbx_description
1 polymer ?
#
loop_
_entity_poly.entity_id
_entity_poly.type
_entity_poly.pdbx_seq_one_letter_code
_entity_poly.pdbx_strand_id
1 'polypeptide(L)'
;MSQGFFDFVRKQGVMGLAIGFVLGGAVSKVVTSLVSDLLNPLLGLVLGSTEGLRSVSVALFGAQFMVGNFIATVIDFLVIALVAYYIFKIIGIVPAKKTLPKN
;
A
#
# COMPACT_ATOMS: atom_id res chain seq x y z
N MET A 1 28.21 -12.24 -25.98
CA MET A 1 26.97 -11.56 -25.51
C MET A 1 26.69 -11.80 -24.02
N SER A 2 26.83 -13.02 -23.49
CA SER A 2 26.52 -13.32 -22.07
C SER A 2 27.41 -12.59 -21.05
N GLN A 3 28.72 -12.45 -21.29
CA GLN A 3 29.60 -11.76 -20.33
C GLN A 3 29.34 -10.25 -20.24
N GLY A 4 29.04 -9.58 -21.36
CA GLY A 4 28.73 -8.15 -21.36
C GLY A 4 27.45 -7.79 -20.61
N PHE A 5 26.46 -8.70 -20.61
CA PHE A 5 25.22 -8.51 -19.85
C PHE A 5 25.44 -8.62 -18.33
N PHE A 6 26.19 -9.63 -17.88
CA PHE A 6 26.52 -9.78 -16.46
C PHE A 6 27.33 -8.58 -15.93
N ASP A 7 28.29 -8.07 -16.70
CA ASP A 7 29.05 -6.88 -16.34
C ASP A 7 28.19 -5.61 -16.32
N PHE A 8 27.24 -5.48 -17.24
CA PHE A 8 26.28 -4.37 -17.26
C PHE A 8 25.38 -4.35 -16.01
N VAL A 9 24.79 -5.51 -15.65
CA VAL A 9 23.91 -5.64 -14.47
C VAL A 9 24.66 -5.31 -13.18
N ARG A 10 25.95 -5.71 -13.09
CA ARG A 10 26.80 -5.39 -11.94
C ARG A 10 27.21 -3.93 -11.90
N LYS A 11 27.65 -3.34 -13.03
CA LYS A 11 28.10 -1.95 -13.09
C LYS A 11 26.98 -0.95 -12.82
N GLN A 12 25.77 -1.20 -13.33
CA GLN A 12 24.65 -0.28 -13.18
C GLN A 12 23.78 -0.50 -11.94
N GLY A 13 24.21 -1.35 -11.00
CA GLY A 13 23.47 -1.56 -9.75
C GLY A 13 22.06 -2.12 -9.93
N VAL A 14 21.76 -2.67 -11.12
CA VAL A 14 20.43 -3.18 -11.52
C VAL A 14 19.99 -4.32 -10.59
N MET A 15 20.94 -5.08 -10.05
CA MET A 15 20.66 -6.15 -9.10
C MET A 15 19.97 -5.62 -7.83
N GLY A 16 20.43 -4.48 -7.29
CA GLY A 16 19.82 -3.88 -6.11
C GLY A 16 18.41 -3.35 -6.39
N LEU A 17 18.21 -2.76 -7.56
CA LEU A 17 16.89 -2.29 -8.02
C LEU A 17 15.91 -3.45 -8.21
N ALA A 18 16.35 -4.55 -8.84
CA ALA A 18 15.53 -5.72 -9.05
C ALA A 18 15.09 -6.36 -7.72
N ILE A 19 16.02 -6.52 -6.77
CA ILE A 19 15.73 -7.04 -5.44
C ILE A 19 14.76 -6.11 -4.69
N GLY A 20 15.00 -4.79 -4.74
CA GLY A 20 14.14 -3.79 -4.13
C GLY A 20 12.71 -3.82 -4.69
N PHE A 21 12.55 -4.00 -6.00
CA PHE A 21 11.24 -4.11 -6.64
C PHE A 21 10.47 -5.38 -6.23
N VAL A 22 11.15 -6.53 -6.22
CA VAL A 22 10.55 -7.81 -5.82
C VAL A 22 10.12 -7.78 -4.35
N LEU A 23 11.00 -7.29 -3.46
CA LEU A 23 10.67 -7.11 -2.03
C LEU A 23 9.56 -6.08 -1.83
N GLY A 24 9.59 -4.95 -2.55
CA GLY A 24 8.54 -3.94 -2.50
C GLY A 24 7.16 -4.50 -2.90
N GLY A 25 7.11 -5.31 -3.95
CA GLY A 25 5.89 -6.02 -4.35
C GLY A 25 5.39 -7.01 -3.30
N ALA A 26 6.29 -7.76 -2.65
CA ALA A 26 5.92 -8.68 -1.58
C ALA A 26 5.39 -7.95 -0.33
N VAL A 27 6.04 -6.87 0.10
CA VAL A 27 5.60 -6.04 1.22
C VAL A 27 4.23 -5.42 0.93
N SER A 28 4.04 -4.89 -0.28
CA SER A 28 2.75 -4.33 -0.71
C SER A 28 1.61 -5.35 -0.58
N LYS A 29 1.83 -6.61 -0.97
CA LYS A 29 0.84 -7.69 -0.78
C LYS A 29 0.49 -7.94 0.68
N VAL A 30 1.50 -7.97 1.57
CA VAL A 30 1.27 -8.17 3.02
C VAL A 30 0.45 -7.03 3.61
N VAL A 31 0.80 -5.79 3.28
CA VAL A 31 0.03 -4.61 3.74
C VAL A 31 -1.39 -4.65 3.19
N THR A 32 -1.54 -5.01 1.91
CA THR A 32 -2.86 -5.07 1.26
C THR A 32 -3.74 -6.13 1.93
N SER A 33 -3.23 -7.34 2.17
CA SER A 33 -3.95 -8.41 2.89
C SER A 33 -4.29 -8.01 4.31
N LEU A 34 -3.37 -7.36 5.03
CA LEU A 34 -3.66 -6.85 6.38
C LEU A 34 -4.84 -5.88 6.39
N VAL A 35 -4.89 -4.97 5.41
CA VAL A 35 -6.00 -4.01 5.30
C VAL A 35 -7.28 -4.69 4.84
N SER A 36 -7.24 -5.47 3.75
CA SER A 36 -8.44 -6.11 3.18
C SER A 36 -9.05 -7.15 4.12
N ASP A 37 -8.22 -7.88 4.86
CA ASP A 37 -8.67 -9.08 5.58
C ASP A 37 -8.91 -8.78 7.06
N LEU A 38 -8.23 -7.78 7.65
CA LEU A 38 -8.45 -7.39 9.05
C LEU A 38 -9.13 -6.03 9.18
N LEU A 39 -8.63 -4.99 8.51
CA LEU A 39 -9.17 -3.64 8.72
C LEU A 39 -10.51 -3.43 8.01
N ASN A 40 -10.69 -3.88 6.78
CA ASN A 40 -11.93 -3.66 6.04
C ASN A 40 -13.15 -4.31 6.72
N PRO A 41 -13.07 -5.54 7.27
CA PRO A 41 -14.14 -6.10 8.09
C PRO A 41 -14.40 -5.29 9.37
N LEU A 42 -13.34 -4.87 10.07
CA LEU A 42 -13.48 -4.06 11.30
C LEU A 42 -14.09 -2.68 11.03
N LEU A 43 -13.66 -2.02 9.95
CA LEU A 43 -14.24 -0.75 9.48
C LEU A 43 -15.70 -0.95 9.06
N GLY A 44 -16.03 -2.09 8.43
CA GLY A 44 -17.40 -2.47 8.12
C GLY A 44 -18.27 -2.73 9.36
N LEU A 45 -17.70 -3.18 10.47
CA LEU A 45 -18.45 -3.34 11.72
C LEU A 45 -18.67 -1.99 12.45
N VAL A 46 -17.68 -1.10 12.42
CA VAL A 46 -17.73 0.19 13.15
C VAL A 46 -18.52 1.27 12.40
N LEU A 47 -18.38 1.33 11.08
CA LEU A 47 -19.05 2.33 10.24
C LEU A 47 -20.47 1.90 9.80
N GLY A 48 -20.92 0.71 10.23
CA GLY A 48 -22.01 -0.02 9.57
C GLY A 48 -21.50 -0.61 8.26
N SER A 49 -21.98 -1.80 7.88
CA SER A 49 -21.42 -2.64 6.81
C SER A 49 -20.84 -1.78 5.69
N THR A 50 -19.57 -1.97 5.32
CA THR A 50 -19.04 -1.35 4.09
C THR A 50 -19.81 -1.82 2.86
N GLU A 51 -20.60 -2.89 2.98
CA GLU A 51 -21.72 -3.19 2.09
C GLU A 51 -22.71 -2.03 2.00
N GLY A 52 -23.12 -1.40 3.09
CA GLY A 52 -23.95 -0.18 3.15
C GLY A 52 -23.41 1.01 2.35
N LEU A 53 -22.10 1.25 2.35
CA LEU A 53 -21.48 2.35 1.56
C LEU A 53 -21.22 1.95 0.09
N ARG A 54 -21.03 0.65 -0.19
CA ARG A 54 -21.01 0.06 -1.54
C ARG A 54 -22.42 -0.16 -2.12
N SER A 55 -23.43 -0.25 -1.26
CA SER A 55 -24.85 -0.48 -1.57
C SER A 55 -25.68 0.80 -1.50
N VAL A 56 -25.11 1.92 -1.03
CA VAL A 56 -25.60 3.26 -1.35
C VAL A 56 -25.31 3.50 -2.83
N SER A 57 -26.18 2.93 -3.65
CA SER A 57 -26.38 3.28 -5.03
C SER A 57 -27.42 4.41 -5.05
N VAL A 58 -27.01 5.59 -5.52
CA VAL A 58 -27.98 6.63 -5.86
C VAL A 58 -28.48 6.29 -7.26
N ALA A 59 -29.62 5.61 -7.34
CA ALA A 59 -30.29 5.35 -8.60
C ALA A 59 -30.84 6.68 -9.14
N LEU A 60 -30.14 7.28 -10.09
CA LEU A 60 -30.64 8.40 -10.89
C LEU A 60 -30.78 7.93 -12.33
N PHE A 61 -32.00 8.01 -12.86
CA PHE A 61 -32.31 7.80 -14.28
C PHE A 61 -31.90 6.43 -14.87
N GLY A 62 -31.98 5.35 -14.09
CA GLY A 62 -31.77 3.99 -14.61
C GLY A 62 -30.31 3.62 -14.94
N ALA A 63 -29.35 4.47 -14.58
CA ALA A 63 -27.92 4.16 -14.64
C ALA A 63 -27.36 3.98 -13.22
N GLN A 64 -26.78 2.82 -12.93
CA GLN A 64 -26.03 2.62 -11.69
C GLN A 64 -24.68 3.34 -11.78
N PHE A 65 -24.63 4.57 -11.28
CA PHE A 65 -23.37 5.27 -11.08
C PHE A 65 -22.65 4.69 -9.85
N MET A 66 -21.62 3.86 -10.09
CA MET A 66 -20.79 3.27 -9.03
C MET A 66 -19.81 4.28 -8.39
N VAL A 67 -20.23 5.54 -8.19
CA VAL A 67 -19.43 6.58 -7.50
C VAL A 67 -19.02 6.12 -6.10
N GLY A 68 -19.87 5.34 -5.43
CA GLY A 68 -19.56 4.70 -4.16
C GLY A 68 -18.35 3.76 -4.21
N ASN A 69 -18.15 3.02 -5.33
CA ASN A 69 -16.98 2.15 -5.48
C ASN A 69 -15.69 2.94 -5.68
N PHE A 70 -15.74 4.06 -6.40
CA PHE A 70 -14.58 4.93 -6.55
C PHE A 70 -14.18 5.55 -5.22
N ILE A 71 -15.13 6.10 -4.46
CA ILE A 71 -14.87 6.66 -3.12
C ILE A 71 -14.37 5.58 -2.15
N ALA A 72 -14.95 4.37 -2.18
CA ALA A 72 -14.47 3.26 -1.39
C ALA A 72 -13.01 2.90 -1.72
N THR A 73 -12.65 2.85 -3.00
CA THR A 73 -11.28 2.58 -3.44
C THR A 73 -10.31 3.68 -2.99
N VAL A 74 -10.73 4.94 -2.98
CA VAL A 74 -9.92 6.06 -2.45
C VAL A 74 -9.73 5.93 -0.95
N ILE A 75 -10.77 5.57 -0.19
CA ILE A 75 -10.68 5.32 1.25
C ILE A 75 -9.73 4.14 1.53
N ASP A 76 -9.88 3.03 0.82
CA ASP A 76 -9.00 1.86 0.92
C ASP A 76 -7.54 2.24 0.65
N PHE A 77 -7.29 3.05 -0.38
CA PHE A 77 -5.95 3.56 -0.69
C PHE A 77 -5.36 4.40 0.47
N LEU A 78 -6.15 5.31 1.06
CA LEU A 78 -5.71 6.12 2.20
C LEU A 78 -5.42 5.26 3.44
N VAL A 79 -6.22 4.24 3.69
CA VAL A 79 -6.02 3.29 4.80
C VAL A 79 -4.73 2.48 4.57
N ILE A 80 -4.52 1.92 3.38
CA ILE A 80 -3.30 1.19 3.02
C ILE A 80 -2.07 2.09 3.18
N ALA A 81 -2.12 3.34 2.69
CA ALA A 81 -1.03 4.28 2.82
C ALA A 81 -0.69 4.58 4.30
N LEU A 82 -1.72 4.77 5.13
CA LEU A 82 -1.57 5.03 6.56
C LEU A 82 -0.97 3.82 7.31
N VAL A 83 -1.47 2.62 7.03
CA VAL A 83 -0.97 1.37 7.63
C VAL A 83 0.47 1.09 7.20
N ALA A 84 0.78 1.23 5.90
CA ALA A 84 2.14 1.10 5.40
C ALA A 84 3.09 2.05 6.14
N TYR A 85 2.71 3.33 6.29
CA TYR A 85 3.50 4.32 7.02
C TYR A 85 3.77 3.87 8.47
N TYR A 86 2.74 3.43 9.20
CA TYR A 86 2.92 3.00 10.59
C TYR A 86 3.80 1.75 10.70
N ILE A 87 3.66 0.78 9.78
CA ILE A 87 4.53 -0.41 9.75
C ILE A 87 5.99 0.00 9.54
N PHE A 88 6.28 0.83 8.53
CA PHE A 88 7.65 1.29 8.29
C PHE A 88 8.21 2.14 9.45
N LYS A 89 7.35 2.90 10.12
CA LYS A 89 7.70 3.68 11.31
C LYS A 89 8.06 2.79 12.50
N ILE A 90 7.29 1.73 12.77
CA ILE A 90 7.52 0.79 13.87
C ILE A 90 8.82 -0.01 13.64
N ILE A 91 9.09 -0.41 12.39
CA ILE A 91 10.32 -1.16 12.04
C ILE A 91 11.58 -0.26 12.17
N GLY A 92 11.44 1.05 12.37
CA GLY A 92 12.57 1.96 12.58
C GLY A 92 13.37 2.27 11.32
N ILE A 93 12.80 2.01 10.13
CA ILE A 93 13.41 2.37 8.83
C ILE A 93 13.34 3.88 8.60
N VAL A 94 12.53 4.60 9.38
CA VAL A 94 12.59 6.07 9.47
C VAL A 94 13.80 6.43 10.34
N PRO A 95 14.89 7.01 9.78
CA PRO A 95 16.07 7.32 10.55
C PRO A 95 15.71 8.30 11.67
N ALA A 96 15.87 7.87 12.92
CA ALA A 96 15.87 8.77 14.05
C ALA A 96 16.89 9.88 13.76
N LYS A 97 16.48 11.15 13.88
CA LYS A 97 17.36 12.30 13.73
C LYS A 97 18.61 12.03 14.59
N LYS A 98 19.76 11.77 13.95
CA LYS A 98 21.05 11.64 14.66
C LYS A 98 21.21 12.93 15.46
N THR A 99 20.99 12.85 16.77
CA THR A 99 21.39 13.90 17.69
C THR A 99 22.90 14.00 17.57
N LEU A 100 23.36 15.11 16.99
CA LEU A 100 24.77 15.41 16.77
C LEU A 100 25.56 15.12 18.06
N PRO A 101 26.72 14.44 17.96
CA PRO A 101 27.59 14.27 19.12
C PRO A 101 27.95 15.65 19.66
N LYS A 102 27.56 15.92 20.92
CA LYS A 102 28.18 16.97 21.71
C LYS A 102 29.52 16.41 22.19
N ASN A 103 30.58 16.92 21.55
CA ASN A 103 31.99 17.00 21.96
C ASN A 103 32.55 15.85 22.78
#